data_AF-A0A7K3GQE7-F1
#
_entry.id   AF-A0A7K3GQE7-F1
#
_cell.length_a   1.000
_cell.length_b   1.000
_cell.length_c   1.000
_cell.angle_alpha   90.00
_cell.angle_beta   90.00
_cell.angle_gamma   90.00
#
_symmetry.space_group_name_H-M   'P 1'
#
loop_
_entity.id
_entity.type
_entity.pdbx_description
1 polymer ?
#
loop_
_entity_poly.entity_id
_entity_poly.type
_entity_poly.pdbx_seq_one_letter_code
_entity_poly.pdbx_strand_id
1 'polypeptide(L)' 'GAGRDASVGRLVRELEGDGEVVACEGDPPCPLRSACRLRAALRDAQEAFYAALDPLTVADLVASPTGPLLVGLSDRPSG' A
#
# COMPACT_ATOMS: atom_id res chain seq x y z
N GLY A 1 -3.13 20.10 -5.23
CA GLY A 1 -2.94 20.48 -3.81
C GLY A 1 -2.37 19.28 -3.12
N ALA A 2 -1.41 19.43 -2.20
CA ALA A 2 -0.46 18.37 -1.83
C ALA A 2 -1.04 16.95 -1.67
N GLY A 3 -2.19 16.78 -0.99
CA GLY A 3 -2.80 15.45 -0.82
C GLY A 3 -3.38 14.82 -2.09
N ARG A 4 -3.87 15.62 -3.06
CA ARG A 4 -4.40 15.11 -4.34
C ARG A 4 -3.30 14.59 -5.25
N ASP A 5 -2.13 15.22 -5.18
CA ASP A 5 -0.98 14.92 -6.02
C ASP A 5 -0.05 13.88 -5.35
N ALA A 6 -0.44 13.35 -4.19
CA ALA A 6 0.32 12.36 -3.45
C ALA A 6 0.31 11.00 -4.16
N SER A 7 1.51 10.42 -4.29
CA SER A 7 1.71 9.07 -4.84
C SER A 7 1.06 8.02 -3.94
N VAL A 8 0.32 7.10 -4.55
CA VAL A 8 -0.35 6.00 -3.86
C VAL A 8 0.68 5.03 -3.28
N GLY A 9 1.72 4.66 -4.04
CA GLY A 9 2.78 3.78 -3.55
C GLY A 9 3.46 4.33 -2.30
N ARG A 10 3.77 5.63 -2.29
CA ARG A 10 4.29 6.32 -1.11
C ARG A 10 3.32 6.29 0.08
N LEU A 11 2.05 6.63 -0.14
CA LEU A 11 1.05 6.62 0.92
C LEU A 11 0.89 5.25 1.56
N VAL A 12 0.84 4.18 0.75
CA VAL A 12 0.72 2.82 1.27
C VAL A 12 1.96 2.43 2.09
N ARG A 13 3.19 2.75 1.62
CA ARG A 13 4.42 2.51 2.40
C ARG A 13 4.39 3.19 3.76
N GLU A 14 3.97 4.46 3.82
CA GLU A 14 3.92 5.23 5.06
C GLU A 14 2.85 4.70 6.03
N LEU A 15 1.71 4.24 5.51
CA LEU A 15 0.59 3.73 6.32
C LEU A 15 0.83 2.31 6.86
N GLU A 16 1.47 1.45 6.07
CA GLU A 16 1.84 0.08 6.49
C GLU A 16 3.10 0.07 7.38
N GLY A 17 3.93 1.12 7.30
CA GLY A 17 5.16 1.27 8.07
C GLY A 17 6.32 0.40 7.55
N ASP A 18 7.40 0.35 8.31
CA ASP A 18 8.66 -0.33 7.92
C ASP A 18 8.63 -1.86 8.10
N GLY A 19 7.43 -2.45 8.20
CA GLY A 19 7.24 -3.87 8.46
C GLY A 19 7.56 -4.75 7.24
N GLU A 20 8.24 -5.88 7.48
CA GLU A 20 8.40 -6.91 6.46
C GLU A 20 7.10 -7.67 6.25
N VAL A 21 6.87 -8.15 5.02
CA VAL A 21 5.73 -9.03 4.69
C VAL A 21 5.68 -10.30 5.54
N VAL A 22 6.81 -10.72 6.12
CA VAL A 22 6.92 -11.94 6.92
C VAL A 22 7.55 -11.66 8.29
N ALA A 23 6.94 -12.20 9.34
CA ALA A 23 7.45 -12.09 10.70
C ALA A 23 8.56 -13.14 10.97
N CYS A 24 9.83 -12.74 10.85
CA CYS A 24 10.99 -13.62 11.11
C CYS A 24 11.54 -13.53 12.54
N GLU A 25 11.24 -12.45 13.26
CA GLU A 25 11.82 -12.10 14.58
C GLU A 25 10.88 -12.44 15.76
N GLY A 26 9.97 -13.40 15.59
CA GLY A 26 9.08 -13.87 16.66
C GLY A 26 9.81 -14.64 17.78
N ASP A 27 9.04 -15.25 18.69
CA ASP A 27 9.58 -16.10 19.77
C ASP A 27 8.98 -17.52 19.70
N PRO A 28 9.77 -18.57 19.39
CA PRO A 28 11.19 -18.52 19.03
C PRO A 28 11.41 -17.93 17.62
N PRO A 29 12.57 -17.29 17.36
CA PRO A 29 12.82 -16.64 16.08
C PRO A 29 13.01 -17.66 14.97
N CYS A 30 12.72 -17.27 13.73
CA CYS A 30 12.93 -18.14 12.58
C CYS A 30 14.43 -18.54 12.49
N PRO A 31 14.76 -19.84 12.42
CA PRO A 31 16.15 -20.28 12.39
C PRO A 31 16.88 -19.88 11.10
N LEU A 32 16.14 -19.57 10.04
CA LEU A 32 16.69 -19.15 8.75
C LEU A 32 16.85 -17.62 8.62
N ARG A 33 16.44 -16.83 9.62
CA ARG A 33 16.24 -15.37 9.48
C ARG A 33 17.43 -14.57 8.94
N SER A 34 18.66 -15.05 9.12
CA SER A 34 19.90 -14.41 8.62
C SER A 34 20.26 -14.76 7.17
N ALA A 35 19.70 -15.84 6.61
CA ALA A 35 20.04 -16.34 5.27
C ALA A 35 18.82 -16.86 4.47
N CYS A 36 17.61 -16.50 4.89
CA CYS A 36 16.37 -16.96 4.28
C CYS A 36 16.17 -16.31 2.91
N ARG A 37 16.41 -17.08 1.83
CA ARG A 37 16.19 -16.63 0.45
C ARG A 37 14.74 -16.21 0.20
N LEU A 38 13.78 -16.83 0.88
CA LEU A 38 12.36 -16.46 0.78
C LEU A 38 12.09 -15.06 1.37
N ARG A 39 12.70 -14.72 2.52
CA ARG A 39 12.57 -13.38 3.14
C ARG A 39 13.06 -12.29 2.17
N ALA A 40 14.19 -12.53 1.51
CA ALA A 40 14.71 -11.62 0.49
C ALA A 40 13.75 -11.50 -0.72
N ALA A 41 13.31 -12.63 -1.29
CA ALA A 41 12.40 -12.63 -2.42
C ALA A 41 11.05 -11.94 -2.11
N LEU A 42 10.52 -12.10 -0.89
CA LEU A 42 9.31 -11.42 -0.45
C LEU A 42 9.52 -9.91 -0.28
N ARG A 43 10.69 -9.47 0.18
CA ARG A 43 11.04 -8.04 0.24
C ARG A 43 11.09 -7.43 -1.16
N ASP A 44 11.73 -8.11 -2.11
CA ASP A 44 11.79 -7.65 -3.51
C ASP A 44 10.39 -7.57 -4.12
N ALA A 45 9.53 -8.56 -3.84
CA ALA A 45 8.14 -8.55 -4.29
C ALA A 45 7.32 -7.40 -3.66
N GLN A 46 7.54 -7.10 -2.37
CA GLN A 46 6.91 -5.97 -1.68
C GLN A 46 7.33 -4.63 -2.31
N GLU A 47 8.62 -4.46 -2.59
CA GLU A 47 9.13 -3.26 -3.26
C GLU A 47 8.55 -3.11 -4.66
N ALA A 48 8.45 -4.21 -5.42
CA ALA A 48 7.81 -4.19 -6.74
C ALA A 48 6.32 -3.84 -6.68
N PHE A 49 5.60 -4.31 -5.65
CA PHE A 49 4.21 -3.96 -5.43
C PHE A 49 4.03 -2.45 -5.21
N TYR A 50 4.81 -1.86 -4.30
CA TYR A 50 4.73 -0.42 -4.06
C TYR A 50 5.20 0.39 -5.28
N ALA A 51 6.27 -0.05 -5.96
CA ALA A 51 6.75 0.61 -7.18
C ALA A 51 5.71 0.63 -8.31
N ALA A 52 4.85 -0.40 -8.39
CA ALA A 52 3.75 -0.42 -9.34
C ALA A 52 2.68 0.64 -9.02
N LEU A 53 2.58 1.07 -7.76
CA LEU A 53 1.64 2.10 -7.29
C LEU A 53 2.25 3.50 -7.27
N ASP A 54 3.58 3.63 -7.32
CA ASP A 54 4.27 4.92 -7.25
C ASP A 54 3.82 5.93 -8.33
N PRO A 55 3.52 5.53 -9.59
CA PRO A 55 3.05 6.46 -10.61
C PRO A 55 1.61 6.95 -10.43
N LEU A 56 0.81 6.28 -9.60
CA LEU A 56 -0.60 6.65 -9.38
C LEU A 56 -0.69 7.72 -8.30
N THR A 57 -1.58 8.69 -8.49
CA THR A 57 -1.91 9.69 -7.48
C THR A 57 -3.31 9.47 -6.92
N VAL A 58 -3.63 10.10 -5.78
CA VAL A 58 -5.01 10.14 -5.27
C VAL A 58 -5.97 10.74 -6.31
N ALA A 59 -5.53 11.75 -7.07
CA ALA A 59 -6.31 12.35 -8.14
C ALA A 59 -6.67 11.34 -9.25
N ASP A 60 -5.76 10.44 -9.60
CA ASP A 60 -6.00 9.40 -10.60
C ASP A 60 -7.05 8.39 -10.11
N LEU A 61 -6.99 8.00 -8.83
CA LEU A 61 -7.93 7.04 -8.25
C LEU A 61 -9.38 7.55 -8.20
N VAL A 62 -9.56 8.86 -8.03
CA VAL A 62 -10.89 9.50 -7.99
C VAL A 62 -11.33 10.07 -9.33
N ALA A 63 -10.57 9.82 -10.41
CA ALA A 63 -11.04 10.09 -11.76
C ALA A 63 -12.32 9.29 -12.05
N SER A 64 -13.03 9.66 -13.13
CA SER A 64 -14.20 8.90 -13.57
C SER A 64 -13.80 7.44 -13.86
N PRO A 65 -14.59 6.43 -13.42
CA PRO A 65 -15.94 6.56 -12.86
C PRO A 65 -15.99 6.67 -11.32
N THR A 66 -14.86 6.48 -10.62
CA THR A 66 -14.84 6.39 -9.15
C THR A 66 -15.32 7.66 -8.47
N GLY A 67 -14.86 8.83 -8.93
CA GLY A 67 -15.24 10.13 -8.33
C GLY A 67 -16.75 10.38 -8.30
N PRO A 68 -17.45 10.35 -9.44
CA PRO A 68 -18.90 10.50 -9.49
C PRO A 68 -19.66 9.48 -8.63
N LEU A 69 -19.19 8.23 -8.58
CA LEU A 69 -19.80 7.20 -7.73
C LEU A 69 -19.67 7.54 -6.23
N LEU A 70 -18.50 7.99 -5.78
CA LEU A 70 -18.28 8.38 -4.38
C LEU A 70 -19.17 9.55 -3.93
N VAL A 71 -19.39 10.53 -4.82
CA VAL A 71 -20.33 11.65 -4.55
C VAL A 71 -21.75 11.12 -4.39
N GLY A 72 -22.21 10.27 -5.30
CA GLY A 72 -23.56 9.68 -5.25
C GLY A 72 -23.82 8.81 -4.01
N LEU A 73 -22.79 8.21 -3.40
CA LEU A 73 -22.92 7.49 -2.12
C LEU A 73 -23.16 8.45 -0.93
N SER A 74 -22.60 9.66 -0.99
CA SER A 74 -22.73 10.66 0.07
C SER A 74 -24.09 11.39 0.00
N ASP A 75 -24.72 11.41 -1.17
CA ASP A 75 -26.05 11.99 -1.40
C ASP A 75 -27.21 11.06 -0.97
N ARG A 76 -26.92 9.83 -0.48
CA ARG A 76 -27.97 8.96 0.04
C ARG A 76 -28.57 9.62 1.28
N PRO A 77 -29.88 9.95 1.31
CA PRO A 77 -30.49 10.60 2.45
C PRO A 77 -30.28 9.72 3.68
N SER A 78 -29.67 10.30 4.71
CA SER A 78 -29.74 9.79 6.08
C SER A 78 -31.23 9.75 6.46
N GLY A 79 -31.88 8.61 6.24
CA GLY A 79 -33.18 8.32 6.83
C GLY A 79 -33.07 8.20 8.33
#